data_AF-A0A932FSV3-F1
#
_entry.id   AF-A0A932FSV3-F1
#
_cell.length_a   1.000
_cell.length_b   1.000
_cell.length_c   1.000
_cell.angle_alpha   90.00
_cell.angle_beta   90.00
_cell.angle_gamma   90.00
#
_symmetry.space_group_name_H-M   'P 1'
#
loop_
_entity.id
_entity.type
_entity.pdbx_description
1 polymer ?
#
loop_
_entity_poly.entity_id
_entity_poly.type
_entity_poly.pdbx_seq_one_letter_code
_entity_poly.pdbx_strand_id
1 'polypeptide(L)'
;MTTKRPDTVSQTLESEHRWIDGRFAQFQQALAGGQVVAEPFREAARVLHRHIFLEEDLLFPEVEARGLAGPTAVMAQEHGQICRMLGDVEGLITQNASPERIHDAMKALASLLEEHNLKEERVLYPSADQLLGQHDLAQLLRRFKTAKVPDGWACRAHRKEE
;
A
#
# COMPACT_ATOMS: atom_id res chain seq x y z
N MET A 1 7.14 -26.87 -23.26
CA MET A 1 7.16 -25.44 -22.86
C MET A 1 6.40 -25.32 -21.56
N THR A 2 7.10 -25.20 -20.43
CA THR A 2 6.44 -24.96 -19.14
C THR A 2 5.92 -23.53 -19.13
N THR A 3 4.63 -23.35 -19.38
CA THR A 3 3.96 -22.07 -19.17
C THR A 3 4.08 -21.75 -17.69
N LYS A 4 4.94 -20.78 -17.33
CA LYS A 4 4.99 -20.22 -15.97
C LYS A 4 3.56 -19.79 -15.63
N ARG A 5 3.00 -20.35 -14.54
CA ARG A 5 1.69 -19.92 -14.04
C ARG A 5 1.74 -18.40 -13.89
N PRO A 6 0.71 -17.65 -14.35
CA PRO A 6 0.68 -16.22 -14.09
C PRO A 6 0.81 -16.01 -12.58
N ASP A 7 1.61 -15.00 -12.19
CA ASP A 7 1.69 -14.58 -10.79
C ASP A 7 0.26 -14.27 -10.29
N THR A 8 -0.01 -14.34 -8.99
CA THR A 8 -1.33 -14.01 -8.43
C THR A 8 -1.36 -12.61 -7.82
N VAL A 9 -2.54 -12.13 -7.38
CA VAL A 9 -2.65 -10.87 -6.63
C VAL A 9 -1.83 -10.99 -5.35
N SER A 10 -2.05 -12.06 -4.57
CA SER A 10 -1.26 -12.36 -3.35
C SER A 10 0.23 -12.30 -3.63
N GLN A 11 0.73 -13.06 -4.60
CA GLN A 11 2.17 -13.12 -4.89
C GLN A 11 2.75 -11.75 -5.27
N THR A 12 2.01 -10.95 -6.02
CA THR A 12 2.47 -9.65 -6.51
C THR A 12 2.49 -8.62 -5.39
N LEU A 13 1.38 -8.48 -4.66
CA LEU A 13 1.19 -7.41 -3.68
C LEU A 13 1.90 -7.72 -2.35
N GLU A 14 1.90 -8.97 -1.88
CA GLU A 14 2.68 -9.38 -0.70
C GLU A 14 4.18 -9.17 -0.90
N SER A 15 4.66 -9.34 -2.14
CA SER A 15 6.08 -9.06 -2.44
C SER A 15 6.38 -7.57 -2.41
N GLU A 16 5.42 -6.72 -2.74
CA GLU A 16 5.57 -5.26 -2.64
C GLU A 16 5.49 -4.81 -1.17
N HIS A 17 4.61 -5.40 -0.35
CA HIS A 17 4.58 -5.21 1.12
C HIS A 17 5.95 -5.46 1.75
N ARG A 18 6.54 -6.64 1.50
CA ARG A 18 7.86 -6.98 2.05
C ARG A 18 8.95 -5.98 1.65
N TRP A 19 8.87 -5.43 0.44
CA TRP A 19 9.82 -4.42 -0.02
C TRP A 19 9.59 -3.08 0.70
N ILE A 20 8.34 -2.63 0.81
CA ILE A 20 7.93 -1.40 1.51
C ILE A 20 8.38 -1.47 2.98
N ASP A 21 8.04 -2.56 3.67
CA ASP A 21 8.39 -2.81 5.07
C ASP A 21 9.91 -2.78 5.28
N GLY A 22 10.66 -3.37 4.36
CA GLY A 22 12.13 -3.35 4.40
C GLY A 22 12.72 -1.94 4.32
N ARG A 23 12.11 -1.04 3.53
CA ARG A 23 12.57 0.36 3.40
C ARG A 23 12.14 1.22 4.59
N PHE A 24 10.94 1.01 5.13
CA PHE A 24 10.55 1.65 6.39
C PHE A 24 11.43 1.18 7.56
N ALA A 25 11.77 -0.10 7.64
CA ALA A 25 12.67 -0.61 8.67
C ALA A 25 14.06 0.03 8.59
N GLN A 26 14.60 0.24 7.38
CA GLN A 26 15.88 0.95 7.19
C GLN A 26 15.80 2.40 7.67
N PHE A 27 14.68 3.09 7.42
CA PHE A 27 14.46 4.43 7.95
C PHE A 27 14.41 4.43 9.49
N GLN A 28 13.65 3.52 10.10
CA GLN A 28 13.55 3.40 11.55
C GLN A 28 14.90 3.06 12.21
N GLN A 29 15.74 2.24 11.57
CA GLN A 29 17.10 1.96 12.04
C GLN A 29 17.98 3.21 12.07
N ALA A 30 17.90 4.06 11.04
CA ALA A 30 18.63 5.33 11.02
C ALA A 30 18.15 6.27 12.15
N LEU A 31 16.83 6.35 12.37
CA LEU A 31 16.26 7.15 13.47
C LEU A 31 16.73 6.67 14.84
N ALA A 32 16.79 5.35 15.06
CA ALA A 32 17.32 4.77 16.30
C ALA A 32 18.81 5.10 16.52
N GLY A 33 19.56 5.34 15.45
CA GLY A 33 20.94 5.86 15.48
C GLY A 33 21.05 7.39 15.62
N GLY A 34 19.92 8.09 15.79
CA GLY A 34 19.87 9.56 15.91
C GLY A 34 19.98 10.30 14.59
N GLN A 35 19.81 9.62 13.46
CA GLN A 35 19.94 10.21 12.12
C GLN A 35 18.60 10.23 11.38
N VAL A 36 18.30 11.37 10.72
CA VAL A 36 17.15 11.47 9.82
C VAL A 36 17.64 11.31 8.38
N VAL A 37 17.67 10.07 7.91
CA VAL A 37 17.97 9.74 6.51
C VAL A 37 16.65 9.57 5.77
N ALA A 38 16.15 10.62 5.10
CA ALA A 38 14.79 10.64 4.57
C ALA A 38 14.54 9.73 3.35
N GLU A 39 15.60 9.32 2.65
CA GLU A 39 15.47 8.63 1.36
C GLU A 39 14.72 7.28 1.45
N PRO A 40 15.00 6.38 2.41
CA PRO A 40 14.24 5.12 2.53
C PRO A 40 12.76 5.34 2.81
N PHE A 41 12.42 6.33 3.62
CA PHE A 41 11.03 6.71 3.87
C PHE A 41 10.35 7.19 2.58
N ARG A 42 10.96 8.13 1.85
CA ARG A 42 10.36 8.71 0.64
C ARG A 42 10.16 7.69 -0.46
N GLU A 43 11.10 6.76 -0.62
CA GLU A 43 10.94 5.66 -1.56
C GLU A 43 9.80 4.72 -1.18
N ALA A 44 9.75 4.30 0.08
CA ALA A 44 8.68 3.45 0.60
C ALA A 44 7.31 4.12 0.48
N ALA A 45 7.20 5.39 0.90
CA ALA A 45 5.97 6.17 0.82
C ALA A 45 5.46 6.31 -0.61
N ARG A 46 6.36 6.58 -1.57
CA ARG A 46 5.99 6.66 -3.00
C ARG A 46 5.47 5.33 -3.54
N VAL A 47 6.10 4.21 -3.16
CA VAL A 47 5.69 2.88 -3.62
C VAL A 47 4.38 2.47 -2.94
N LEU A 48 4.22 2.69 -1.64
CA LEU A 48 2.98 2.43 -0.91
C LEU A 48 1.81 3.27 -1.46
N HIS A 49 2.03 4.54 -1.80
CA HIS A 49 1.01 5.35 -2.45
C HIS A 49 0.59 4.80 -3.82
N ARG A 50 1.55 4.29 -4.61
CA ARG A 50 1.26 3.59 -5.87
C ARG A 50 0.50 2.29 -5.63
N HIS A 51 0.88 1.54 -4.60
CA HIS A 51 0.27 0.27 -4.21
C HIS A 51 -1.22 0.46 -3.92
N ILE A 52 -1.54 1.39 -3.02
CA ILE A 52 -2.91 1.77 -2.67
C ILE A 52 -3.71 2.17 -3.91
N PHE A 53 -3.10 2.92 -4.85
CA PHE A 53 -3.74 3.25 -6.13
C PHE A 53 -4.08 2.00 -6.97
N LEU A 54 -3.15 1.04 -7.08
CA LEU A 54 -3.44 -0.19 -7.82
C LEU A 54 -4.62 -0.94 -7.20
N GLU A 55 -4.69 -0.96 -5.88
CA GLU A 55 -5.76 -1.63 -5.17
C GLU A 55 -7.09 -0.91 -5.39
N GLU A 56 -7.15 0.38 -5.06
CA GLU A 56 -8.39 1.14 -5.11
C GLU A 56 -8.95 1.33 -6.52
N ASP A 57 -8.12 1.58 -7.52
CA ASP A 57 -8.61 1.93 -8.86
C ASP A 57 -8.62 0.75 -9.84
N LEU A 58 -7.91 -0.35 -9.52
CA LEU A 58 -7.82 -1.51 -10.42
C LEU A 58 -8.32 -2.80 -9.79
N LEU A 59 -7.92 -3.14 -8.55
CA LEU A 59 -8.34 -4.39 -7.91
C LEU A 59 -9.75 -4.31 -7.34
N PHE A 60 -10.03 -3.29 -6.53
CA PHE A 60 -11.28 -3.15 -5.77
C PHE A 60 -12.51 -3.17 -6.69
N PRO A 61 -12.55 -2.43 -7.83
CA PRO A 61 -13.72 -2.47 -8.72
C PRO A 61 -14.03 -3.89 -9.25
N GLU A 62 -12.99 -4.71 -9.48
CA GLU A 62 -13.16 -6.07 -9.97
C GLU A 62 -13.73 -6.99 -8.88
N VAL A 63 -13.23 -6.89 -7.65
CA VAL A 63 -13.67 -7.78 -6.56
C VAL A 63 -14.96 -7.31 -5.89
N GLU A 64 -15.27 -6.01 -5.90
CA GLU A 64 -16.52 -5.41 -5.45
C GLU A 64 -17.70 -5.96 -6.23
N ALA A 65 -17.58 -6.02 -7.57
CA ALA A 65 -18.58 -6.62 -8.46
C ALA A 65 -18.80 -8.12 -8.21
N ARG A 66 -17.92 -8.76 -7.44
CA ARG A 66 -17.92 -10.20 -7.12
C ARG A 66 -18.17 -10.46 -5.62
N GLY A 67 -18.63 -9.46 -4.88
CA GLY A 67 -19.13 -9.62 -3.51
C GLY A 67 -18.19 -9.15 -2.39
N LEU A 68 -17.05 -8.52 -2.70
CA LEU A 68 -16.09 -8.04 -1.69
C LEU A 68 -16.26 -6.55 -1.30
N ALA A 69 -17.43 -5.95 -1.54
CA ALA A 69 -17.67 -4.53 -1.24
C ALA A 69 -17.51 -4.16 0.25
N GLY A 70 -17.87 -5.06 1.17
CA GLY A 70 -17.64 -4.85 2.60
C GLY A 70 -16.15 -4.79 2.95
N PRO A 71 -15.36 -5.84 2.65
CA PRO A 71 -13.92 -5.84 2.84
C PRO A 71 -13.19 -4.65 2.20
N THR A 72 -13.49 -4.30 0.94
CA THR A 72 -12.82 -3.17 0.26
C THR A 72 -13.18 -1.82 0.88
N ALA A 73 -14.38 -1.65 1.43
CA ALA A 73 -14.76 -0.42 2.14
C ALA A 73 -13.92 -0.21 3.42
N VAL A 74 -13.63 -1.27 4.17
CA VAL A 74 -12.73 -1.19 5.34
C VAL A 74 -11.32 -0.82 4.89
N MET A 75 -10.80 -1.47 3.85
CA MET A 75 -9.45 -1.19 3.34
C MET A 75 -9.34 0.26 2.84
N ALA A 76 -10.33 0.77 2.11
CA ALA A 76 -10.34 2.16 1.63
C ALA A 76 -10.33 3.20 2.78
N GLN A 77 -10.97 2.91 3.92
CA GLN A 77 -10.87 3.77 5.10
C GLN A 77 -9.47 3.76 5.72
N GLU A 78 -8.87 2.58 5.83
CA GLU A 78 -7.51 2.40 6.36
C GLU A 78 -6.46 3.03 5.44
N HIS A 79 -6.59 2.87 4.13
CA HIS A 79 -5.81 3.57 3.11
C HIS A 79 -5.86 5.08 3.34
N GLY A 80 -7.04 5.65 3.56
CA GLY A 80 -7.17 7.06 3.92
C GLY A 80 -6.37 7.45 5.17
N GLN A 81 -6.32 6.60 6.19
CA GLN A 81 -5.50 6.87 7.37
C GLN A 81 -4.00 6.75 7.08
N ILE A 82 -3.58 5.70 6.36
CA ILE A 82 -2.20 5.49 5.92
C ILE A 82 -1.71 6.68 5.09
N CYS A 83 -2.47 7.11 4.08
CA CYS A 83 -2.12 8.24 3.21
C CYS A 83 -1.92 9.55 4.01
N ARG A 84 -2.75 9.81 5.04
CA ARG A 84 -2.55 10.96 5.94
C ARG A 84 -1.26 10.83 6.75
N MET A 85 -1.03 9.67 7.37
CA MET A 85 0.13 9.44 8.22
C MET A 85 1.45 9.51 7.45
N LEU A 86 1.47 9.09 6.18
CA LEU A 86 2.61 9.31 5.28
C LEU A 86 2.90 10.81 5.10
N GLY A 87 1.86 11.61 4.88
CA GLY A 87 1.98 13.07 4.81
C GLY A 87 2.49 13.69 6.11
N ASP A 88 2.01 13.21 7.26
CA ASP A 88 2.44 13.69 8.58
C ASP A 88 3.93 13.41 8.82
N VAL A 89 4.42 12.21 8.48
CA VAL A 89 5.84 11.86 8.60
C VAL A 89 6.70 12.70 7.65
N GLU A 90 6.29 12.89 6.38
CA GLU A 90 7.02 13.77 5.44
C GLU A 90 7.05 15.22 5.95
N GLY A 91 5.96 15.69 6.55
CA GLY A 91 5.88 17.00 7.18
C GLY A 91 6.88 17.16 8.32
N LEU A 92 7.00 16.15 9.21
CA LEU A 92 7.99 16.14 10.29
C LEU A 92 9.43 16.16 9.76
N ILE A 93 9.71 15.38 8.71
CA ILE A 93 11.02 15.38 8.04
C ILE A 93 11.33 16.77 7.49
N THR A 94 10.40 17.37 6.74
CA THR A 94 10.59 18.69 6.09
C THR A 94 10.77 19.81 7.12
N GLN A 95 10.12 19.71 8.28
CA GLN A 95 10.23 20.66 9.38
C GLN A 95 11.49 20.45 10.24
N ASN A 96 12.35 19.47 9.91
CA ASN A 96 13.50 19.07 10.72
C ASN A 96 13.12 18.78 12.18
N ALA A 97 12.02 18.05 12.39
CA ALA A 97 11.61 17.59 13.71
C ALA A 97 12.68 16.65 14.32
N SER A 98 12.66 16.48 15.64
CA SER A 98 13.62 15.61 16.32
C SER A 98 13.43 14.14 15.89
N PRO A 99 14.50 13.32 15.85
CA PRO A 99 14.42 11.90 15.50
C PRO A 99 13.37 11.13 16.31
N GLU A 100 13.19 11.47 17.59
CA GLU A 100 12.22 10.82 18.48
C GLU A 100 10.78 11.08 18.03
N ARG A 101 10.45 12.32 17.65
CA ARG A 101 9.11 12.66 17.15
C ARG A 101 8.79 11.94 15.85
N ILE A 102 9.76 11.84 14.96
CA ILE A 102 9.61 11.11 13.69
C ILE A 102 9.46 9.61 13.96
N HIS A 103 10.25 9.08 14.89
CA HIS A 103 10.18 7.68 15.30
C HIS A 103 8.79 7.30 15.85
N ASP A 104 8.20 8.14 16.71
CA ASP A 104 6.86 7.89 17.25
C ASP A 104 5.78 7.88 16.15
N ALA A 105 5.86 8.80 15.18
CA ALA A 105 4.96 8.80 14.03
C ALA A 105 5.14 7.55 13.16
N MET A 106 6.38 7.13 12.90
CA MET A 106 6.70 5.91 12.18
C MET A 106 6.22 4.65 12.91
N LYS A 107 6.32 4.60 14.24
CA LYS A 107 5.81 3.48 15.03
C LYS A 107 4.30 3.33 14.91
N ALA A 108 3.57 4.44 14.98
CA ALA A 108 2.12 4.43 14.77
C ALA A 108 1.75 3.96 13.36
N LEU A 109 2.46 4.44 12.33
CA LEU A 109 2.25 4.03 10.94
C LEU A 109 2.54 2.53 10.75
N ALA A 110 3.64 2.03 11.29
CA ALA A 110 4.03 0.63 11.19
C ALA A 110 2.99 -0.31 11.83
N SER A 111 2.46 0.05 13.00
CA SER A 111 1.40 -0.75 13.65
C SER A 111 0.10 -0.78 12.84
N LEU A 112 -0.27 0.33 12.18
CA LEU A 112 -1.43 0.33 11.29
C LEU A 112 -1.20 -0.54 10.06
N LEU A 113 -0.02 -0.43 9.43
CA LEU A 113 0.35 -1.23 8.26
C LEU A 113 0.39 -2.72 8.58
N GLU A 114 0.91 -3.13 9.72
CA GLU A 114 0.93 -4.54 10.13
C GLU A 114 -0.50 -5.12 10.19
N GLU A 115 -1.42 -4.46 10.88
CA GLU A 115 -2.82 -4.90 10.97
C GLU A 115 -3.57 -4.82 9.64
N HIS A 116 -3.23 -3.84 8.81
CA HIS A 116 -3.79 -3.66 7.48
C HIS A 116 -3.35 -4.80 6.54
N ASN A 117 -2.04 -5.01 6.39
CA ASN A 117 -1.47 -6.05 5.55
C ASN A 117 -2.00 -7.43 5.96
N LEU A 118 -2.18 -7.72 7.25
CA LEU A 118 -2.75 -8.99 7.70
C LEU A 118 -4.16 -9.25 7.17
N LYS A 119 -5.01 -8.22 7.03
CA LYS A 119 -6.36 -8.38 6.46
C LYS A 119 -6.28 -8.63 4.97
N GLU A 120 -5.37 -7.95 4.29
CA GLU A 120 -5.20 -8.09 2.85
C GLU A 120 -4.66 -9.48 2.50
N GLU A 121 -3.55 -9.87 3.13
CA GLU A 121 -2.83 -11.11 2.85
C GLU A 121 -3.60 -12.36 3.28
N ARG A 122 -4.41 -12.27 4.35
CA ARG A 122 -5.18 -13.43 4.85
C ARG A 122 -6.60 -13.50 4.33
N VAL A 123 -7.18 -12.39 3.89
CA VAL A 123 -8.59 -12.33 3.49
C VAL A 123 -8.75 -11.80 2.08
N LEU A 124 -8.32 -10.57 1.81
CA LEU A 124 -8.63 -9.90 0.55
C LEU A 124 -7.97 -10.56 -0.66
N TYR A 125 -6.65 -10.72 -0.65
CA TYR A 125 -5.89 -11.25 -1.79
C TYR A 125 -6.22 -12.73 -2.08
N PRO A 126 -6.32 -13.62 -1.07
CA PRO A 126 -6.75 -15.00 -1.33
C PRO A 126 -8.16 -15.07 -1.91
N SER A 127 -9.08 -14.20 -1.45
CA SER A 127 -10.43 -14.13 -2.02
C SER A 127 -10.41 -13.60 -3.45
N ALA A 128 -9.59 -12.58 -3.75
CA ALA A 128 -9.42 -12.06 -5.10
C ALA A 128 -8.87 -13.13 -6.06
N ASP A 129 -7.85 -13.88 -5.64
CA ASP A 129 -7.26 -14.97 -6.42
C ASP A 129 -8.24 -16.12 -6.71
N GLN A 130 -9.21 -16.35 -5.82
CA GLN A 130 -10.28 -17.34 -6.01
C GLN A 130 -11.41 -16.83 -6.91
N LEU A 131 -11.80 -15.56 -6.73
CA LEU A 131 -12.94 -14.96 -7.46
C LEU A 131 -12.58 -14.56 -8.89
N LEU A 132 -11.32 -14.18 -9.13
CA LEU A 132 -10.85 -13.77 -10.45
C LEU A 132 -10.39 -15.00 -11.24
N GLY A 133 -11.09 -15.28 -12.35
CA GLY A 133 -10.64 -16.31 -13.29
C GLY A 133 -9.27 -15.98 -13.88
N GLN A 134 -8.57 -17.00 -14.39
CA GLN A 134 -7.19 -16.85 -14.91
C GLN A 134 -7.02 -15.72 -15.94
N HIS A 135 -8.03 -15.52 -16.78
CA HIS A 135 -8.03 -14.47 -17.80
C HIS A 135 -8.07 -13.06 -17.18
N ASP A 136 -9.00 -12.84 -16.24
CA ASP A 136 -9.18 -11.55 -15.56
C ASP A 136 -7.97 -11.22 -14.69
N LEU A 137 -7.46 -12.21 -13.96
CA LEU A 137 -6.23 -12.09 -13.17
C LEU A 137 -5.03 -11.68 -14.05
N ALA A 138 -4.84 -12.36 -15.18
CA ALA A 138 -3.75 -12.04 -16.10
C ALA A 138 -3.88 -10.62 -16.70
N GLN A 139 -5.10 -10.15 -16.97
CA GLN A 139 -5.35 -8.78 -17.42
C GLN A 139 -5.05 -7.75 -16.31
N LEU A 140 -5.53 -8.00 -15.10
CA LEU A 140 -5.31 -7.13 -13.94
C LEU A 140 -3.81 -6.93 -13.68
N LEU A 141 -3.03 -8.02 -13.66
CA LEU A 141 -1.59 -7.95 -13.42
C LEU A 141 -0.81 -7.29 -14.56
N ARG A 142 -1.30 -7.35 -15.80
CA ARG A 142 -0.74 -6.53 -16.90
C ARG A 142 -0.99 -5.04 -16.67
N ARG A 143 -2.17 -4.67 -16.16
CA ARG A 143 -2.48 -3.28 -15.78
C ARG A 143 -1.59 -2.83 -14.62
N PHE A 144 -1.40 -3.64 -13.57
CA PHE A 144 -0.51 -3.31 -12.45
C PHE A 144 0.91 -2.91 -12.88
N LYS A 145 1.45 -3.58 -13.91
CA LYS A 145 2.80 -3.33 -14.44
C LYS A 145 2.94 -2.02 -15.20
N THR A 146 1.86 -1.49 -15.75
CA THR A 146 1.88 -0.31 -16.65
C THR A 146 1.18 0.90 -16.07
N ALA A 147 0.35 0.71 -15.05
CA ALA A 147 -0.40 1.75 -14.40
C ALA A 147 0.53 2.76 -13.70
N LYS A 148 0.21 4.03 -13.90
CA LYS A 148 0.85 5.17 -13.24
C LYS A 148 -0.20 5.88 -12.41
N VAL A 149 0.17 6.28 -11.21
CA VAL A 149 -0.69 7.13 -10.36
C VAL A 149 -0.94 8.43 -11.12
N PRO A 150 -2.21 8.80 -11.40
CA PRO A 150 -2.52 10.07 -12.05
C PRO A 150 -2.08 11.27 -11.21
N ASP A 151 -1.78 12.39 -11.87
CA ASP A 151 -1.52 13.64 -11.17
C ASP A 151 -2.74 14.07 -10.35
N GLY A 152 -2.52 14.45 -9.09
CA GLY A 152 -3.59 14.83 -8.17
C GLY A 152 -4.46 13.68 -7.68
N TRP A 153 -4.08 12.42 -7.95
CA TRP A 153 -4.77 11.27 -7.39
C TRP A 153 -4.74 11.32 -5.86
N ALA A 154 -5.86 10.92 -5.25
CA ALA A 154 -6.01 10.81 -3.81
C ALA A 154 -6.72 9.49 -3.48
N CYS A 155 -6.38 8.92 -2.33
CA CYS A 155 -7.01 7.72 -1.79
C CYS A 155 -8.53 7.95 -1.67
N ARG A 156 -9.38 6.93 -1.92
CA ARG A 156 -10.85 7.05 -2.03
C ARG A 156 -11.45 7.86 -0.87
N ALA A 157 -10.97 7.63 0.35
CA ALA A 157 -11.42 8.33 1.56
C ALA A 157 -11.11 9.85 1.60
N HIS A 158 -10.26 10.36 0.69
CA HIS A 158 -9.90 11.78 0.59
C HIS A 158 -10.36 12.42 -0.74
N ARG A 159 -10.96 11.64 -1.66
CA ARG A 159 -11.58 12.20 -2.85
C ARG A 159 -12.79 13.02 -2.39
N LYS A 160 -12.92 14.25 -2.90
CA LYS A 160 -14.15 15.01 -2.67
C LYS A 160 -15.27 14.25 -3.38
N GLU A 161 -16.38 14.00 -2.68
CA GLU A 161 -17.62 13.60 -3.35
C GLU A 161 -17.99 14.74 -4.31
N GLU A 162 -18.13 14.42 -5.60
CA GLU A 162 -18.69 15.33 -6.61
C GLU A 162 -20.21 15.43 -6.46
#